data_AF-X1KUC1-F1
#
_entry.id   AF-X1KUC1-F1
#
_cell.length_a   1.000
_cell.length_b   1.000
_cell.length_c   1.000
_cell.angle_alpha   90.00
_cell.angle_beta   90.00
_cell.angle_gamma   90.00
#
_symmetry.space_group_name_H-M   'P 1'
#
loop_
_entity.id
_entity.type
_entity.pdbx_description
1 polymer ?
#
loop_
_entity_poly.entity_id
_entity_poly.type
_entity_poly.pdbx_seq_one_letter_code
_entity_poly.pdbx_strand_id
1 'polypeptide(L)'
;PYLDAWRVDVKGFSDGFYRRLSKISHWRGILDVAKRAKEKWGMWVEVVTNVIPTMNDDEEQLSGIATWIRDNLGELTPWHITRFYPMRNLNYLPPTPVSTLEKAYKIGKKAGLKFVYLGNVPGHEYENTVCYSCGKTVVRRIGYDTQVVGLDDSKCKFCGSELNFRTRLK
;
A
#
# COMPACT_ATOMS: atom_id res chain seq x y z
N PRO A 1 -6.84 -23.53 0.07
CA PRO A 1 -5.52 -22.86 -0.09
C PRO A 1 -4.90 -22.73 1.31
N TYR A 2 -3.59 -22.98 1.43
CA TYR A 2 -2.87 -22.97 2.72
C TYR A 2 -2.33 -21.59 3.12
N LEU A 3 -2.75 -20.52 2.41
CA LEU A 3 -2.23 -19.17 2.60
C LEU A 3 -3.33 -18.26 3.14
N ASP A 4 -3.00 -17.50 4.18
CA ASP A 4 -3.91 -16.55 4.82
C ASP A 4 -3.79 -15.13 4.31
N ALA A 5 -2.61 -14.77 3.84
CA ALA A 5 -2.26 -13.43 3.42
C ALA A 5 -1.43 -13.45 2.15
N TRP A 6 -1.61 -12.43 1.33
CA TRP A 6 -0.80 -12.19 0.15
C TRP A 6 -0.57 -10.72 -0.07
N ARG A 7 0.71 -10.36 -0.05
CA ARG A 7 1.21 -9.04 -0.38
C ARG A 7 1.61 -9.01 -1.85
N VAL A 8 0.99 -8.13 -2.63
CA VAL A 8 1.21 -8.02 -4.08
C VAL A 8 1.95 -6.73 -4.43
N ASP A 9 2.97 -6.83 -5.29
CA ASP A 9 3.63 -5.67 -5.87
C ASP A 9 2.87 -5.17 -7.10
N VAL A 10 2.31 -3.96 -7.02
CA VAL A 10 1.85 -3.22 -8.20
C VAL A 10 2.85 -2.10 -8.41
N LYS A 11 3.80 -2.32 -9.33
CA LYS A 11 4.96 -1.45 -9.54
C LYS A 11 4.67 -0.23 -10.41
N GLY A 12 3.53 -0.20 -11.09
CA GLY A 12 3.09 0.90 -11.92
C GLY A 12 1.71 0.61 -12.47
N PHE A 13 1.15 1.54 -13.22
CA PHE A 13 -0.18 1.41 -13.85
C PHE A 13 -0.16 1.69 -15.35
N SER A 14 1.04 1.69 -15.95
CA SER A 14 1.27 1.89 -17.38
C SER A 14 1.96 0.66 -17.98
N ASP A 15 1.48 0.22 -19.15
CA ASP A 15 2.13 -0.87 -19.88
C ASP A 15 3.56 -0.50 -20.29
N GLY A 16 3.80 0.78 -20.59
CA GLY A 16 5.13 1.30 -20.94
C GLY A 16 6.15 1.10 -19.83
N PHE A 17 5.73 1.32 -18.58
CA PHE A 17 6.57 1.11 -17.40
C PHE A 17 7.01 -0.35 -17.28
N TYR A 18 6.06 -1.30 -17.31
CA TYR A 18 6.38 -2.72 -17.16
C TYR A 18 7.23 -3.27 -18.31
N ARG A 19 6.98 -2.84 -19.56
CA ARG A 19 7.81 -3.20 -20.70
C ARG A 19 9.24 -2.69 -20.56
N ARG A 20 9.41 -1.43 -20.15
CA ARG A 20 10.73 -0.81 -19.99
C ARG A 20 11.52 -1.40 -18.82
N LEU A 21 10.90 -1.53 -17.66
CA LEU A 21 11.59 -1.93 -16.43
C LEU A 21 11.76 -3.45 -16.31
N SER A 22 10.72 -4.22 -16.64
CA SER A 22 10.64 -5.66 -16.33
C SER A 22 10.48 -6.56 -17.55
N LYS A 23 10.38 -5.99 -18.76
CA LYS A 23 10.10 -6.73 -20.01
C LYS A 23 8.80 -7.56 -19.95
N ILE A 24 7.85 -7.14 -19.11
CA ILE A 24 6.53 -7.78 -18.96
C ILE A 24 5.54 -7.06 -19.87
N SER A 25 4.93 -7.80 -20.79
CA SER A 25 3.89 -7.28 -21.70
C SER A 25 2.48 -7.36 -21.12
N HIS A 26 2.22 -8.32 -20.23
CA HIS A 26 0.89 -8.62 -19.68
C HIS A 26 0.85 -8.50 -18.15
N TRP A 27 1.15 -7.32 -17.62
CA TRP A 27 1.23 -7.10 -16.16
C TRP A 27 -0.12 -7.15 -15.45
N ARG A 28 -1.22 -6.89 -16.16
CA ARG A 28 -2.60 -6.88 -15.61
C ARG A 28 -3.00 -8.20 -14.97
N GLY A 29 -2.40 -9.33 -15.35
CA GLY A 29 -2.64 -10.62 -14.69
C GLY A 29 -2.34 -10.59 -13.18
N ILE A 30 -1.44 -9.71 -12.73
CA ILE A 30 -1.17 -9.50 -11.29
C ILE A 30 -2.44 -9.00 -10.57
N LEU A 31 -3.20 -8.10 -11.21
CA LEU A 31 -4.44 -7.54 -10.69
C LEU A 31 -5.53 -8.61 -10.58
N ASP A 32 -5.68 -9.43 -11.61
CA ASP A 32 -6.68 -10.50 -11.64
C ASP A 32 -6.45 -11.54 -10.55
N VAL A 33 -5.18 -11.91 -10.32
CA VAL A 33 -4.84 -12.87 -9.28
C VAL A 33 -5.07 -12.23 -7.91
N ALA A 34 -4.66 -10.97 -7.67
CA ALA A 34 -4.90 -10.26 -6.41
C ALA A 34 -6.39 -10.19 -6.04
N LYS A 35 -7.24 -9.85 -7.02
CA LYS A 35 -8.70 -9.87 -6.87
C LYS A 35 -9.20 -11.27 -6.51
N ARG A 36 -8.77 -12.29 -7.26
CA ARG A 36 -9.12 -13.69 -7.01
C ARG A 36 -8.71 -14.16 -5.61
N ALA A 37 -7.55 -13.75 -5.11
CA ALA A 37 -7.09 -14.14 -3.79
C ALA A 37 -7.97 -13.60 -2.67
N LYS A 38 -8.41 -12.34 -2.81
CA LYS A 38 -9.35 -11.75 -1.88
C LYS A 38 -10.73 -12.40 -1.97
N GLU A 39 -11.30 -12.48 -3.17
CA GLU A 39 -12.69 -12.90 -3.38
C GLU A 39 -12.89 -14.42 -3.25
N LYS A 40 -12.05 -15.22 -3.92
CA LYS A 40 -12.23 -16.68 -4.00
C LYS A 40 -11.65 -17.40 -2.79
N TRP A 41 -10.54 -16.90 -2.25
CA TRP A 41 -9.80 -17.60 -1.19
C TRP A 41 -9.93 -16.93 0.18
N GLY A 42 -10.52 -15.73 0.25
CA GLY A 42 -10.69 -14.99 1.49
C GLY A 42 -9.35 -14.61 2.13
N MET A 43 -8.31 -14.44 1.31
CA MET A 43 -6.99 -14.04 1.79
C MET A 43 -6.99 -12.57 2.21
N TRP A 44 -6.18 -12.25 3.20
CA TRP A 44 -5.75 -10.89 3.45
C TRP A 44 -4.90 -10.42 2.27
N VAL A 45 -5.22 -9.27 1.69
CA VAL A 45 -4.47 -8.74 0.55
C VAL A 45 -3.99 -7.34 0.89
N GLU A 46 -2.70 -7.10 0.64
CA GLU A 46 -2.08 -5.78 0.74
C GLU A 46 -1.36 -5.47 -0.56
N VAL A 47 -1.42 -4.22 -1.00
CA VAL A 47 -0.74 -3.78 -2.22
C VAL A 47 0.46 -2.93 -1.85
N VAL A 48 1.57 -3.16 -2.53
CA VAL A 48 2.77 -2.35 -2.35
C VAL A 48 3.26 -1.79 -3.68
N THR A 49 3.63 -0.52 -3.66
CA THR A 49 4.21 0.19 -4.79
C THR A 49 5.52 0.82 -4.33
N ASN A 50 6.63 0.41 -4.96
CA ASN A 50 7.90 1.09 -4.80
C ASN A 50 7.94 2.23 -5.82
N VAL A 51 7.85 3.47 -5.33
CA VAL A 51 7.85 4.67 -6.19
C VAL A 51 9.28 4.94 -6.61
N ILE A 52 9.50 5.14 -7.90
CA ILE A 52 10.79 5.33 -8.58
C ILE A 52 10.69 6.66 -9.35
N PRO A 53 11.59 7.63 -9.11
CA PRO A 53 11.50 8.94 -9.74
C PRO A 53 11.53 8.85 -11.26
N THR A 54 10.71 9.67 -11.94
CA THR A 54 10.58 9.76 -13.40
C THR A 54 10.01 8.52 -14.11
N MET A 55 9.55 7.52 -13.35
CA MET A 55 9.09 6.25 -13.92
C MET A 55 7.65 5.90 -13.54
N ASN A 56 7.29 6.01 -12.27
CA ASN A 56 5.95 5.69 -11.75
C ASN A 56 5.49 6.64 -10.63
N ASP A 57 6.14 7.80 -10.53
CA ASP A 57 5.84 8.86 -9.55
C ASP A 57 4.87 9.92 -10.08
N ASP A 58 4.37 9.74 -11.30
CA ASP A 58 3.34 10.59 -11.88
C ASP A 58 1.96 10.33 -11.26
N GLU A 59 1.11 11.35 -11.34
CA GLU A 59 -0.21 11.34 -10.71
C GLU A 59 -1.18 10.36 -11.38
N GLU A 60 -1.04 10.12 -12.68
CA GLU A 60 -1.92 9.22 -13.42
C GLU A 60 -1.74 7.77 -12.96
N GLN A 61 -0.49 7.30 -12.89
CA GLN A 61 -0.19 5.95 -12.43
C GLN A 61 -0.57 5.76 -10.95
N LEU A 62 -0.23 6.70 -10.08
CA LEU A 62 -0.55 6.61 -8.66
C LEU A 62 -2.06 6.64 -8.41
N SER A 63 -2.79 7.50 -9.12
CA SER A 63 -4.26 7.56 -9.03
C SER A 63 -4.92 6.31 -9.59
N GLY A 64 -4.38 5.75 -10.68
CA GLY A 64 -4.81 4.48 -11.25
C GLY A 64 -4.67 3.32 -10.27
N ILE A 65 -3.52 3.20 -9.60
CA ILE A 65 -3.29 2.19 -8.56
C ILE A 65 -4.28 2.37 -7.42
N ALA A 66 -4.37 3.57 -6.84
CA ALA A 66 -5.24 3.84 -5.70
C ALA A 66 -6.71 3.56 -6.00
N THR A 67 -7.19 3.98 -7.16
CA THR A 67 -8.56 3.78 -7.63
C THR A 67 -8.84 2.29 -7.85
N TRP A 68 -7.92 1.58 -8.51
CA TRP A 68 -8.06 0.15 -8.72
C TRP A 68 -8.15 -0.63 -7.41
N ILE A 69 -7.29 -0.31 -6.42
CA ILE A 69 -7.33 -0.94 -5.09
C ILE A 69 -8.70 -0.70 -4.46
N ARG A 70 -9.17 0.54 -4.42
CA ARG A 70 -10.47 0.88 -3.83
C ARG A 70 -11.60 0.10 -4.50
N ASP A 71 -11.65 0.10 -5.83
CA ASP A 71 -12.77 -0.44 -6.59
C ASP A 71 -12.80 -1.97 -6.63
N ASN A 72 -11.62 -2.62 -6.61
CA ASN A 72 -11.52 -4.08 -6.79
C ASN A 72 -11.14 -4.83 -5.53
N LEU A 73 -10.44 -4.19 -4.59
CA LEU A 73 -10.07 -4.79 -3.31
C LEU A 73 -10.84 -4.14 -2.15
N GLY A 74 -11.38 -2.93 -2.29
CA GLY A 74 -12.15 -2.25 -1.26
C GLY A 74 -11.33 -1.23 -0.45
N GLU A 75 -12.02 -0.22 0.09
CA GLU A 75 -11.40 0.96 0.72
C GLU A 75 -10.56 0.67 1.99
N LEU A 76 -10.79 -0.49 2.64
CA LEU A 76 -10.03 -0.93 3.82
C LEU A 76 -8.79 -1.78 3.46
N THR A 77 -8.47 -1.92 2.18
CA THR A 77 -7.26 -2.63 1.72
C THR A 77 -6.03 -1.74 1.91
N PRO A 78 -4.99 -2.20 2.64
CA PRO A 78 -3.75 -1.43 2.77
C PRO A 78 -3.05 -1.20 1.45
N TRP A 79 -2.64 0.06 1.23
CA TRP A 79 -1.67 0.41 0.19
C TRP A 79 -0.39 0.94 0.81
N HIS A 80 0.72 0.24 0.61
CA HIS A 80 2.04 0.68 1.06
C HIS A 80 2.80 1.32 -0.09
N ILE A 81 3.22 2.55 0.12
CA ILE A 81 4.03 3.34 -0.80
C ILE A 81 5.44 3.34 -0.22
N THR A 82 6.38 2.71 -0.92
CA THR A 82 7.73 2.49 -0.41
C THR A 82 8.73 3.36 -1.16
N ARG A 83 9.69 3.92 -0.40
CA ARG A 83 10.77 4.75 -0.94
C ARG A 83 11.78 3.89 -1.69
N PHE A 84 12.00 4.24 -2.96
CA PHE A 84 13.11 3.71 -3.75
C PHE A 84 14.46 4.29 -3.31
N TYR A 85 15.46 3.41 -3.29
CA TYR A 85 16.87 3.75 -3.14
C TYR A 85 17.65 3.31 -4.39
N PRO A 86 18.52 4.18 -4.96
CA PRO A 86 19.24 3.87 -6.19
C PRO A 86 20.24 2.75 -6.01
N MET A 87 20.12 1.70 -6.81
CA MET A 87 21.03 0.56 -6.81
C MET A 87 21.16 -0.04 -8.21
N ARG A 88 22.30 -0.69 -8.47
CA ARG A 88 22.61 -1.43 -9.72
C ARG A 88 22.29 -0.58 -10.96
N ASN A 89 21.45 -1.09 -11.86
CA ASN A 89 21.13 -0.50 -13.15
C ASN A 89 20.30 0.79 -13.06
N LEU A 90 19.83 1.17 -11.86
CA LEU A 90 19.08 2.40 -11.61
C LEU A 90 19.82 3.36 -10.67
N ASN A 91 21.14 3.21 -10.53
CA ASN A 91 21.97 4.07 -9.68
C ASN A 91 22.05 5.54 -10.16
N TYR A 92 21.66 5.81 -11.40
CA TYR A 92 21.63 7.15 -12.00
C TYR A 92 20.42 7.99 -11.57
N LEU A 93 19.41 7.38 -10.92
CA LEU A 93 18.26 8.09 -10.36
C LEU A 93 18.54 8.50 -8.91
N PRO A 94 17.92 9.58 -8.39
CA PRO A 94 17.97 9.89 -6.97
C PRO A 94 17.08 8.92 -6.16
N PRO A 95 17.28 8.81 -4.83
CA PRO A 95 16.26 8.21 -3.97
C PRO A 95 14.96 9.00 -4.10
N THR A 96 13.81 8.34 -3.95
CA THR A 96 12.53 9.05 -4.07
C THR A 96 12.42 10.12 -3.00
N PRO A 97 12.11 11.38 -3.35
CA PRO A 97 11.87 12.43 -2.37
C PRO A 97 10.71 12.06 -1.46
N VAL A 98 10.80 12.37 -0.16
CA VAL A 98 9.72 12.09 0.80
C VAL A 98 8.43 12.82 0.40
N SER A 99 8.55 14.06 -0.11
CA SER A 99 7.42 14.84 -0.64
C SER A 99 6.67 14.13 -1.79
N THR A 100 7.36 13.37 -2.63
CA THR A 100 6.74 12.55 -3.68
C THR A 100 5.90 11.42 -3.06
N LEU A 101 6.41 10.79 -1.99
CA LEU A 101 5.67 9.77 -1.26
C LEU A 101 4.45 10.35 -0.54
N GLU A 102 4.59 11.52 0.09
CA GLU A 102 3.47 12.25 0.70
C GLU A 102 2.40 12.64 -0.33
N LYS A 103 2.81 13.03 -1.55
CA LYS A 103 1.87 13.26 -2.65
C LYS A 103 1.10 11.98 -2.99
N ALA A 104 1.79 10.84 -3.12
CA ALA A 104 1.17 9.55 -3.37
C ALA A 104 0.22 9.14 -2.23
N TYR A 105 0.59 9.39 -0.96
CA TYR A 105 -0.28 9.21 0.20
C TYR A 105 -1.57 10.01 0.06
N LYS A 106 -1.46 11.31 -0.26
CA LYS A 106 -2.63 12.20 -0.47
C LYS A 106 -3.52 11.70 -1.62
N ILE A 107 -2.93 11.21 -2.71
CA ILE A 107 -3.67 10.60 -3.83
C ILE A 107 -4.47 9.39 -3.34
N GLY A 108 -3.84 8.48 -2.58
CA GLY A 108 -4.51 7.31 -2.02
C GLY A 108 -5.67 7.68 -1.10
N LYS A 109 -5.47 8.67 -0.21
CA LYS A 109 -6.52 9.19 0.66
C LYS A 109 -7.66 9.84 -0.13
N LYS A 110 -7.35 10.66 -1.14
CA LYS A 110 -8.32 11.31 -2.02
C LYS A 110 -9.14 10.31 -2.83
N ALA A 111 -8.53 9.20 -3.25
CA ALA A 111 -9.25 8.11 -3.90
C ALA A 111 -10.27 7.47 -2.96
N GLY A 112 -10.03 7.48 -1.65
CA GLY A 112 -10.96 6.95 -0.63
C GLY A 112 -10.37 5.83 0.21
N LEU A 113 -9.10 5.44 -0.03
CA LEU A 113 -8.43 4.43 0.78
C LEU A 113 -8.31 4.89 2.23
N LYS A 114 -8.69 4.03 3.17
CA LYS A 114 -8.60 4.34 4.60
C LYS A 114 -7.17 4.15 5.11
N PHE A 115 -6.47 3.15 4.59
CA PHE A 115 -5.14 2.77 5.02
C PHE A 115 -4.14 2.92 3.88
N VAL A 116 -3.33 3.97 3.97
CA VAL A 116 -2.21 4.23 3.07
C VAL A 116 -0.99 4.44 3.96
N TYR A 117 0.13 3.81 3.61
CA TYR A 117 1.32 3.81 4.45
C TYR A 117 2.55 4.24 3.68
N LEU A 118 3.43 5.01 4.33
CA LEU A 118 4.78 5.22 3.81
C LEU A 118 5.74 4.21 4.43
N GLY A 119 6.49 3.53 3.58
CA GLY A 119 7.54 2.59 3.98
C GLY A 119 8.92 3.05 3.53
N ASN A 120 9.95 2.50 4.16
CA ASN A 120 11.36 2.89 3.97
C ASN A 120 11.62 4.38 4.29
N VAL A 121 10.86 4.94 5.22
CA VAL A 121 11.08 6.28 5.81
C VAL A 121 10.91 6.15 7.33
N PRO A 122 11.89 5.56 8.05
CA PRO A 122 11.76 5.29 9.48
C PRO A 122 11.48 6.58 10.27
N GLY A 123 10.53 6.51 11.20
CA GLY A 123 10.07 7.63 12.03
C GLY A 123 9.00 8.52 11.39
N HIS A 124 8.57 8.23 10.16
CA HIS A 124 7.59 9.07 9.46
C HIS A 124 6.17 8.80 9.95
N GLU A 125 5.38 9.85 10.22
CA GLU A 125 4.04 9.69 10.81
C GLU A 125 3.10 8.74 10.04
N TYR A 126 3.19 8.74 8.70
CA TYR A 126 2.42 7.86 7.80
C TYR A 126 2.83 6.38 7.79
N GLU A 127 3.80 5.94 8.62
CA GLU A 127 4.03 4.50 8.86
C GLU A 127 3.11 3.95 9.97
N ASN A 128 2.50 4.84 10.76
CA ASN A 128 1.55 4.50 11.81
C ASN A 128 0.17 4.16 11.25
N THR A 129 -0.60 3.36 11.97
CA THR A 129 -2.03 3.19 11.67
C THR A 129 -2.84 4.17 12.48
N VAL A 130 -3.54 5.05 11.78
CA VAL A 130 -4.49 6.01 12.34
C VAL A 130 -5.92 5.55 12.03
N CYS A 131 -6.79 5.60 13.03
CA CYS A 131 -8.21 5.31 12.84
C CYS A 131 -8.82 6.30 11.84
N TYR A 132 -9.37 5.80 10.74
CA TYR A 132 -9.96 6.64 9.70
C TYR A 132 -11.22 7.40 10.15
N SER A 133 -11.84 7.00 11.27
CA SER A 133 -13.05 7.63 11.81
C SER A 133 -12.72 8.72 12.83
N CYS A 134 -11.88 8.44 13.83
CA CYS A 134 -11.63 9.37 14.94
C CYS A 134 -10.23 10.02 14.94
N GLY A 135 -9.36 9.67 13.99
CA GLY A 135 -8.04 10.27 13.85
C GLY A 135 -7.03 9.86 14.92
N LYS A 136 -7.37 9.00 15.88
CA LYS A 136 -6.44 8.51 16.90
C LYS A 136 -5.52 7.42 16.33
N THR A 137 -4.25 7.47 16.68
CA THR A 137 -3.28 6.41 16.38
C THR A 137 -3.63 5.14 17.15
N VAL A 138 -3.74 4.01 16.45
CA VAL A 138 -4.07 2.71 17.04
C VAL A 138 -2.90 1.73 17.01
N VAL A 139 -1.99 1.90 16.06
CA VAL A 139 -0.71 1.17 15.99
C VAL A 139 0.39 2.17 15.68
N ARG A 140 1.41 2.22 16.53
CA ARG A 140 2.64 2.98 16.31
C ARG A 140 3.70 2.09 15.71
N ARG A 141 4.46 2.61 14.75
CA ARG A 141 5.58 1.90 14.12
C ARG A 141 6.76 2.83 13.97
N ILE A 142 7.95 2.27 14.14
CA ILE A 142 9.23 2.87 13.75
C ILE A 142 10.05 1.75 13.11
N GLY A 143 10.04 1.68 11.78
CA GLY A 143 10.67 0.58 11.07
C GLY A 143 10.04 -0.78 11.43
N TYR A 144 10.81 -1.68 12.05
CA TYR A 144 10.33 -2.99 12.49
C TYR A 144 9.75 -3.00 13.91
N ASP A 145 9.94 -1.93 14.68
CA ASP A 145 9.35 -1.81 16.01
C ASP A 145 7.86 -1.44 15.86
N THR A 146 6.98 -2.23 16.48
CA THR A 146 5.53 -2.08 16.37
C THR A 146 4.89 -2.14 17.75
N GLN A 147 4.14 -1.10 18.09
CA GLN A 147 3.38 -1.01 19.32
C GLN A 147 1.89 -0.85 19.04
N VAL A 148 1.08 -1.82 19.48
CA VAL A 148 -0.38 -1.72 19.45
C VAL A 148 -0.84 -0.89 20.65
N VAL A 149 -1.47 0.26 20.40
CA VAL A 149 -1.83 1.24 21.44
C VAL A 149 -3.35 1.49 21.55
N GLY A 150 -4.12 1.07 20.56
CA GLY A 150 -5.53 1.45 20.45
C GLY A 150 -6.42 0.49 19.68
N LEU A 151 -6.06 -0.79 19.61
CA LEU A 151 -6.92 -1.83 19.03
C LEU A 151 -7.67 -2.60 20.12
N ASP A 152 -8.92 -2.94 19.81
CA ASP A 152 -9.72 -3.95 20.47
C ASP A 152 -10.17 -4.94 19.39
N ASP A 153 -9.46 -6.07 19.31
CA ASP A 153 -9.53 -7.01 18.20
C ASP A 153 -9.34 -6.32 16.83
N SER A 154 -10.34 -6.34 15.96
CA SER A 154 -10.33 -5.69 14.65
C SER A 154 -10.71 -4.20 14.70
N LYS A 155 -11.14 -3.68 15.86
CA LYS A 155 -11.77 -2.37 16.01
C LYS A 155 -10.87 -1.35 16.69
N CYS A 156 -11.21 -0.07 16.48
CA CYS A 156 -10.62 1.04 17.23
C CYS A 156 -11.13 1.02 18.67
N LYS A 157 -10.23 0.91 19.65
CA LYS A 157 -10.56 0.98 21.09
C LYS A 157 -11.22 2.30 21.49
N PHE A 158 -11.00 3.37 20.72
CA PHE A 158 -11.46 4.72 21.08
C PHE A 158 -12.82 5.12 20.52
N CYS A 159 -13.25 4.55 19.40
CA CYS A 159 -14.54 4.90 18.77
C CYS A 159 -15.32 3.69 18.24
N GLY A 160 -14.81 2.47 18.38
CA GLY A 160 -15.48 1.24 17.97
C GLY A 160 -15.55 0.98 16.46
N SER A 161 -14.98 1.87 15.63
CA SER A 161 -14.94 1.65 14.17
C SER A 161 -14.16 0.39 13.80
N GLU A 162 -14.68 -0.40 12.87
CA GLU A 162 -14.01 -1.57 12.29
C GLU A 162 -12.81 -1.13 11.46
N LEU A 163 -11.60 -1.58 11.82
CA LEU A 163 -10.36 -1.19 11.15
C LEU A 163 -9.80 -2.28 10.24
N ASN A 164 -10.54 -3.38 10.08
CA ASN A 164 -10.22 -4.51 9.22
C ASN A 164 -8.88 -5.19 9.61
N PHE A 165 -8.51 -5.14 10.89
CA PHE A 165 -7.34 -5.87 11.39
C PHE A 165 -7.65 -7.37 11.48
N ARG A 166 -6.72 -8.20 11.02
CA ARG A 166 -6.77 -9.65 11.26
C ARG A 166 -5.92 -10.00 12.47
N THR A 167 -6.57 -10.41 13.55
CA THR A 167 -5.94 -10.88 14.79
C THR A 167 -5.77 -12.39 14.84
N ARG A 168 -6.35 -13.11 13.87
CA ARG A 168 -6.26 -14.57 13.71
C ARG A 168 -6.05 -14.90 12.23
N LEU A 169 -5.15 -15.84 11.98
CA LEU A 169 -4.98 -16.49 10.68
C LEU A 169 -5.81 -17.79 10.66
N LYS A 170 -6.15 -18.32 9.48
CA LYS A 170 -6.95 -19.55 9.37
C LYS A 170 -6.13 -20.80 9.70
#